data_AF-A0A7W1QUJ7-F1
#
_entry.id   AF-A0A7W1QUJ7-F1
#
_cell.length_a   1.000
_cell.length_b   1.000
_cell.length_c   1.000
_cell.angle_alpha   90.00
_cell.angle_beta   90.00
_cell.angle_gamma   90.00
#
_symmetry.space_group_name_H-M   'P 1'
#
loop_
_entity.id
_entity.type
_entity.pdbx_description
1 polymer ?
#
loop_
_entity_poly.entity_id
_entity_poly.type
_entity_poly.pdbx_seq_one_letter_code
_entity_poly.pdbx_strand_id
1 'polypeptide(L)' 'MSSLLESIDTPLALRKLDPSALPELARELRAFVLASVARTGGHLSSNLGTVELT' A
#
# COMPACT_ATOMS: atom_id res chain seq x y z
N MET A 1 -5.20 13.44 -8.62
CA MET A 1 -6.28 12.69 -7.93
C MET A 1 -5.69 12.26 -6.60
N SER A 2 -6.25 12.69 -5.48
CA SER A 2 -5.79 12.34 -4.13
C SER A 2 -6.29 10.94 -3.76
N SER A 3 -5.40 10.04 -3.34
CA SER A 3 -5.78 8.69 -2.90
C SER A 3 -6.43 8.72 -1.51
N LEU A 4 -7.17 7.67 -1.14
CA LEU A 4 -7.74 7.56 0.20
C LEU A 4 -6.63 7.52 1.26
N LEU A 5 -5.55 6.79 0.97
CA LEU A 5 -4.35 6.72 1.81
C LEU A 5 -3.71 8.09 2.05
N GLU A 6 -3.63 8.95 1.05
CA GLU A 6 -3.08 10.31 1.17
C GLU A 6 -3.95 11.25 2.02
N SER A 7 -5.22 10.91 2.25
CA SER A 7 -6.14 11.72 3.06
C SER A 7 -6.09 11.39 4.56
N ILE A 8 -5.28 10.41 4.98
CA ILE A 8 -5.26 9.87 6.35
C ILE A 8 -3.90 10.15 6.99
N ASP A 9 -3.82 11.25 7.74
CA ASP A 9 -2.58 11.65 8.41
C ASP A 9 -2.47 11.14 9.86
N THR A 10 -3.56 10.60 10.43
CA THR A 10 -3.60 10.21 11.85
C THR A 10 -4.35 8.90 12.08
N PRO A 11 -4.00 8.13 13.13
CA PRO A 11 -4.76 6.94 13.53
C PRO A 11 -6.22 7.23 13.89
N LEU A 12 -6.52 8.45 14.34
CA LEU A 12 -7.90 8.86 14.62
C LEU A 12 -8.71 9.03 13.33
N ALA A 13 -8.13 9.59 12.27
CA ALA A 13 -8.78 9.70 10.96
C ALA A 13 -9.09 8.32 10.38
N LEU A 14 -8.14 7.38 10.46
CA LEU A 14 -8.35 5.99 10.07
C LEU A 14 -9.56 5.35 10.78
N ARG A 15 -9.67 5.53 12.09
CA ARG A 15 -10.78 4.97 12.89
C ARG A 15 -12.16 5.57 12.58
N LYS A 16 -12.20 6.73 11.91
CA LYS A 16 -13.43 7.42 11.51
C LYS A 16 -13.92 7.02 10.12
N LEU A 17 -13.14 6.23 9.37
CA LEU A 17 -13.55 5.75 8.06
C LEU A 17 -14.73 4.79 8.18
N ASP A 18 -15.59 4.82 7.16
CA ASP A 18 -16.58 3.78 6.97
C ASP A 18 -15.86 2.43 6.80
N PRO A 19 -16.28 1.35 7.49
CA PRO A 19 -15.69 0.03 7.35
C PRO A 19 -15.61 -0.47 5.90
N SER A 20 -16.54 -0.05 5.03
CA SER A 20 -16.54 -0.37 3.60
C SER A 20 -15.38 0.24 2.81
N ALA A 21 -14.73 1.29 3.33
CA ALA A 21 -13.56 1.91 2.72
C ALA A 21 -12.23 1.21 3.12
N LEU A 22 -12.25 0.35 4.15
CA LEU A 22 -11.05 -0.33 4.63
C LEU A 22 -10.41 -1.29 3.61
N PRO A 23 -11.17 -2.07 2.79
CA PRO A 23 -10.59 -2.89 1.74
C PRO A 23 -9.81 -2.06 0.70
N GLU A 24 -10.35 -0.91 0.33
CA GLU A 24 -9.72 0.00 -0.63
C GLU A 24 -8.44 0.62 -0.06
N LEU A 25 -8.51 1.11 1.19
CA LEU A 25 -7.33 1.62 1.88
C LEU A 25 -6.23 0.55 2.00
N ALA A 26 -6.59 -0.70 2.31
CA ALA A 26 -5.64 -1.80 2.41
C ALA A 26 -4.98 -2.14 1.06
N ARG A 27 -5.72 -1.99 -0.05
CA ARG A 27 -5.19 -2.15 -1.41
C ARG A 27 -4.16 -1.06 -1.72
N GLU A 28 -4.50 0.20 -1.44
CA GLU A 28 -3.60 1.34 -1.66
C GLU A 28 -2.33 1.24 -0.79
N LEU A 29 -2.48 0.91 0.49
CA LEU A 29 -1.36 0.73 1.41
C LEU A 29 -0.41 -0.38 0.94
N ARG A 30 -0.93 -1.52 0.48
CA ARG A 30 -0.11 -2.62 -0.05
C ARG A 30 0.67 -2.17 -1.29
N ALA A 31 0.02 -1.47 -2.22
CA ALA A 31 0.69 -0.95 -3.41
C ALA A 31 1.80 0.04 -3.03
N PHE A 32 1.53 0.94 -2.08
CA PHE A 32 2.52 1.89 -1.58
C PHE A 32 3.74 1.21 -0.94
N VAL A 33 3.51 0.20 -0.09
CA VAL A 33 4.60 -0.57 0.53
C VAL A 33 5.43 -1.28 -0.54
N LEU A 34 4.79 -1.99 -1.48
CA LEU A 34 5.48 -2.70 -2.57
C LEU A 34 6.31 -1.75 -3.44
N ALA A 35 5.76 -0.59 -3.82
CA ALA A 35 6.50 0.41 -4.59
C ALA A 35 7.67 1.00 -3.78
N SER A 36 7.46 1.24 -2.48
CA SER A 36 8.49 1.81 -1.60
C SER A 36 9.67 0.88 -1.40
N VAL A 37 9.39 -0.41 -1.14
CA VAL A 37 10.43 -1.45 -0.94
C VAL A 37 11.10 -1.87 -2.25
N ALA A 38 10.39 -1.84 -3.38
CA ALA A 38 10.99 -2.09 -4.69
C ALA A 38 12.02 -1.02 -5.05
N ARG A 39 11.76 0.24 -4.68
CA ARG A 39 12.65 1.38 -4.97
C ARG A 39 13.87 1.47 -4.04
N THR A 40 13.78 0.97 -2.81
CA THR A 40 14.89 1.02 -1.84
C THR A 40 15.86 -0.16 -1.89
N GLY A 41 15.53 -1.24 -2.61
CA GLY A 41 16.48 -2.25 -3.06
C GLY A 41 17.21 -3.05 -1.97
N GLY A 42 16.70 -4.24 -1.65
CA GLY A 42 17.49 -5.31 -1.04
C GLY A 42 16.63 -6.38 -0.38
N HIS A 43 16.52 -7.55 -1.01
CA HIS A 43 15.75 -8.77 -0.65
C HIS A 43 14.30 -8.90 -1.14
N LEU A 44 13.48 -7.85 -1.22
CA LEU A 44 12.09 -8.00 -1.72
C LEU A 44 11.99 -8.04 -3.26
N SER A 45 12.79 -7.22 -3.96
CA SER A 45 12.81 -7.17 -5.43
C SER A 45 13.31 -8.46 -6.09
N SER A 46 14.23 -9.18 -5.44
CA SER A 46 14.81 -10.42 -5.99
C SER A 46 13.83 -11.58 -6.03
N ASN A 47 12.80 -11.57 -5.16
CA ASN A 47 11.79 -12.63 -5.10
C ASN A 47 10.51 -12.26 -5.86
N LEU A 48 10.19 -10.98 -6.02
CA LEU A 48 9.00 -10.55 -6.76
C LEU A 48 9.19 -10.61 -8.28
N GLY A 49 10.41 -10.34 -8.78
CA GLY A 49 10.73 -10.45 -10.22
C GLY A 49 10.65 -11.89 -10.78
N THR A 50 10.70 -12.91 -9.92
CA THR A 50 10.54 -14.32 -10.32
C THR A 50 9.07 -14.73 -10.43
N VAL A 51 8.16 -14.05 -9.73
CA VAL A 51 6.72 -14.39 -9.71
C VAL A 51 5.99 -13.90 -10.95
N GLU A 52 6.52 -12.90 -11.67
CA GLU A 52 5.91 -12.38 -12.90
C GLU A 52 6.43 -13.03 -14.20
N LEU A 53 7.31 -14.04 -14.10
CA LEU A 53 7.90 -14.76 -15.24
C LEU A 53 7.43 -16.22 -15.40
N THR A 54 6.47 -16.68 -14.60
CA THR A 54 5.82 -18.02 -14.68
C THR A 54 4.33 -17.90 -14.47
#